data_AF-G6AGH5-F1
#
_entry.id   AF-G6AGH5-F1
#
_cell.length_a   1.000
_cell.length_b   1.000
_cell.length_c   1.000
_cell.angle_alpha   90.00
_cell.angle_beta   90.00
_cell.angle_gamma   90.00
#
_symmetry.space_group_name_H-M   'P 1'
#
loop_
_entity.id
_entity.type
_entity.pdbx_description
1 polymer ?
#
loop_
_entity_poly.entity_id
_entity_poly.type
_entity_poly.pdbx_seq_one_letter_code
_entity_poly.pdbx_strand_id
1 'polypeptide(L)'
;MHNLDRAIAECIKNDFFHFPTLFLKQSSETTSITFIGISHEIFRKKKERRKSGNITIEIYGISFDYCMSLILSHDILLNSLFSTTVCLKDDLDISRNILQSLKPILLYNNMERAPAISRIWDVAVSELAIPDDELVMRFDNISNDISFIFNVFIPIQNLIRNCTDTHTPSLQFYNINGRKDVVYSMHFNNRKQSRQALLSIQKMLYLQSSEFNCRNIRIPFHHIPCTVKVKGRKIYDELLNLTFDFQSIILSGGEEGMNIENIMTEMLYAYILIAKVFYSDYSSFKSFNDMVYKRYTWNTVSDTIKYLLNHNMIVQTENKIAREHKALCMANAQTLFTNYSDIIQEWNDYDNCKQEYHSYLNQLKCIKGMKNNDVSKEEVLSEIIAQLFHSFDIDSYYHSYIPYCVNFIKNEV
;
A
#
# COMPACT_ATOMS: atom_id res chain seq x y z
N MET A 1 29.48 -14.89 -18.77
CA MET A 1 29.96 -13.90 -19.77
C MET A 1 29.43 -14.13 -21.19
N HIS A 2 29.00 -15.33 -21.59
CA HIS A 2 28.49 -15.62 -22.96
C HIS A 2 27.25 -14.84 -23.46
N ASN A 3 26.55 -14.05 -22.62
CA ASN A 3 25.36 -13.31 -23.02
C ASN A 3 25.61 -11.83 -23.37
N LEU A 4 26.78 -11.25 -23.03
CA LEU A 4 27.03 -9.81 -23.19
C LEU A 4 27.26 -9.43 -24.66
N ASP A 5 28.19 -10.09 -25.35
CA ASP A 5 28.50 -9.79 -26.76
C ASP A 5 27.28 -10.01 -27.67
N ARG A 6 26.51 -11.07 -27.38
CA ARG A 6 25.25 -11.37 -28.08
C ARG A 6 24.19 -10.30 -27.81
N ALA A 7 24.06 -9.84 -26.56
CA ALA A 7 23.14 -8.75 -26.22
C ALA A 7 23.53 -7.43 -26.90
N ILE A 8 24.83 -7.10 -26.94
CA ILE A 8 25.34 -5.91 -27.64
C ILE A 8 25.04 -6.00 -29.14
N ALA A 9 25.27 -7.16 -29.77
CA ALA A 9 24.95 -7.36 -31.18
C ALA A 9 23.45 -7.17 -31.46
N GLU A 10 22.56 -7.70 -30.61
CA GLU A 10 21.12 -7.47 -30.74
C GLU A 10 20.73 -6.02 -30.46
N CYS A 11 21.41 -5.31 -29.55
CA CYS A 11 21.22 -3.87 -29.36
C CYS A 11 21.54 -3.05 -30.61
N ILE A 12 22.66 -3.34 -31.27
CA ILE A 12 23.06 -2.66 -32.52
C ILE A 12 22.04 -2.97 -33.62
N LYS A 13 21.70 -4.25 -33.80
CA LYS A 13 20.79 -4.71 -34.86
C LYS A 13 19.40 -4.09 -34.76
N ASN A 14 18.90 -3.88 -33.55
CA ASN A 14 17.55 -3.36 -33.30
C ASN A 14 17.54 -1.88 -32.88
N ASP A 15 18.68 -1.20 -32.97
CA ASP A 15 18.90 0.20 -32.61
C ASP A 15 18.44 0.56 -31.19
N PHE A 16 18.81 -0.22 -30.18
CA PHE A 16 18.43 0.08 -28.78
C PHE A 16 19.30 1.14 -28.11
N PHE A 17 20.40 1.57 -28.74
CA PHE A 17 21.25 2.65 -28.22
C PHE A 17 20.64 4.05 -28.40
N HIS A 18 19.44 4.14 -29.00
CA HIS A 18 18.62 5.36 -28.97
C HIS A 18 18.22 5.77 -27.54
N PHE A 19 18.17 4.83 -26.58
CA PHE A 19 18.02 5.20 -25.17
C PHE A 19 19.30 5.91 -24.66
N PRO A 20 19.19 7.11 -24.05
CA PRO A 20 20.33 7.81 -23.44
C PRO A 20 21.03 6.98 -22.36
N THR A 21 20.28 6.20 -21.59
CA THR A 21 20.86 5.27 -20.61
C THR A 21 20.23 3.89 -20.79
N LEU A 22 21.06 2.86 -20.83
CA LEU A 22 20.65 1.50 -21.17
C LEU A 22 21.34 0.49 -20.26
N PHE A 23 20.55 -0.41 -19.69
CA PHE A 23 21.00 -1.53 -18.87
C PHE A 23 20.63 -2.86 -19.50
N LEU A 24 21.49 -3.85 -19.33
CA LEU A 24 21.23 -5.24 -19.59
C LEU A 24 20.97 -5.97 -18.27
N LYS A 25 19.83 -6.65 -18.15
CA LYS A 25 19.57 -7.54 -17.02
C LYS A 25 20.27 -8.88 -17.25
N GLN A 26 21.09 -9.29 -16.29
CA GLN A 26 21.74 -10.59 -16.32
C GLN A 26 20.69 -11.67 -16.04
N SER A 27 20.52 -12.58 -17.00
CA SER A 27 19.68 -13.77 -16.90
C SER A 27 20.52 -15.01 -17.18
N SER A 28 20.19 -16.11 -16.49
CA SER A 28 20.70 -17.46 -16.79
C SER A 28 20.03 -18.07 -18.02
N GLU A 29 18.90 -17.52 -18.48
CA GLU A 29 18.20 -17.99 -19.67
C GLU A 29 18.92 -17.54 -20.94
N THR A 30 19.27 -18.48 -21.82
CA THR A 30 19.96 -18.22 -23.09
C THR A 30 19.03 -17.82 -24.23
N THR A 31 17.72 -17.91 -24.01
CA THR A 31 16.65 -17.64 -24.98
C THR A 31 15.90 -16.32 -24.72
N SER A 32 16.21 -15.63 -23.62
CA SER A 32 15.62 -14.33 -23.28
C SER A 32 16.69 -13.29 -22.99
N ILE A 33 16.51 -12.08 -23.52
CA ILE A 33 17.36 -10.92 -23.24
C ILE A 33 16.46 -9.79 -22.77
N THR A 34 16.78 -9.21 -21.62
CA THR A 34 16.00 -8.11 -21.04
C THR A 34 16.83 -6.84 -20.96
N PHE A 35 16.36 -5.78 -21.60
CA PHE A 35 16.94 -4.45 -21.54
C PHE A 35 16.06 -3.50 -20.73
N ILE A 36 16.70 -2.56 -20.03
CA ILE A 36 16.02 -1.47 -19.35
C ILE A 36 16.58 -0.16 -19.89
N GLY A 37 15.74 0.62 -20.57
CA GLY A 37 16.10 1.90 -21.17
C GLY A 37 15.52 3.07 -20.38
N ILE A 38 16.31 4.12 -20.17
CA ILE A 38 15.90 5.36 -19.53
C ILE A 38 16.05 6.51 -20.53
N SER A 39 15.00 7.33 -20.67
CA SER A 39 14.98 8.48 -21.57
C SER A 39 14.06 9.60 -21.05
N HIS A 40 14.32 10.85 -21.45
CA HIS A 40 13.39 11.96 -21.23
C HIS A 40 12.16 11.92 -22.16
N GLU A 41 12.27 11.22 -23.30
CA GLU A 41 11.21 11.18 -24.33
C GLU A 41 10.07 10.23 -23.97
N ILE A 42 10.28 9.37 -22.97
CA ILE A 42 9.25 8.46 -22.46
C ILE A 42 8.35 9.27 -21.52
N PHE A 43 7.04 9.32 -21.79
CA PHE A 43 6.09 10.04 -20.95
C PHE A 43 6.04 9.51 -19.50
N ARG A 44 6.23 8.20 -19.30
CA ARG A 44 6.39 7.61 -17.95
C ARG A 44 7.06 6.23 -17.95
N LYS A 45 6.50 5.27 -18.68
CA LYS A 45 7.10 3.95 -18.91
C LYS A 45 6.55 3.29 -20.18
N LYS A 46 7.25 2.27 -20.72
CA LYS A 46 6.89 1.51 -21.92
C LYS A 46 7.42 0.08 -21.82
N LYS A 47 6.68 -0.92 -22.30
CA LYS A 47 7.20 -2.29 -22.48
C LYS A 47 7.09 -2.69 -23.94
N GLU A 48 8.17 -3.21 -24.50
CA GLU A 48 8.18 -3.83 -25.81
C GLU A 48 8.71 -5.26 -25.71
N ARG A 49 8.14 -6.17 -26.50
CA ARG A 49 8.65 -7.52 -26.67
C ARG A 49 8.87 -7.77 -28.16
N ARG A 50 10.08 -8.19 -28.53
CA ARG A 50 10.46 -8.54 -29.90
C ARG A 50 11.01 -9.97 -29.96
N LYS A 51 10.87 -10.62 -31.11
CA LYS A 51 11.53 -11.89 -31.39
C LYS A 51 12.61 -11.67 -32.45
N SER A 52 13.83 -12.12 -32.17
CA SER A 52 14.97 -12.11 -33.10
C SER A 52 15.50 -13.55 -33.19
N GLY A 53 15.05 -14.28 -34.22
CA GLY A 53 15.30 -15.72 -34.31
C GLY A 53 14.71 -16.50 -33.12
N ASN A 54 15.53 -17.29 -32.44
CA ASN A 54 15.14 -18.06 -31.26
C ASN A 54 15.23 -17.28 -29.94
N ILE A 55 15.52 -15.97 -30.00
CA ILE A 55 15.66 -15.11 -28.82
C ILE A 55 14.43 -14.24 -28.67
N THR A 56 13.87 -14.19 -27.46
CA THR A 56 12.88 -13.19 -27.08
C THR A 56 13.60 -12.03 -26.40
N ILE A 57 13.43 -10.83 -26.95
CA ILE A 57 13.98 -9.59 -26.39
C ILE A 57 12.84 -8.84 -25.71
N GLU A 58 13.01 -8.51 -24.44
CA GLU A 58 12.10 -7.65 -23.69
C GLU A 58 12.78 -6.33 -23.35
N ILE A 59 12.06 -5.23 -23.55
CA ILE A 59 12.56 -3.88 -23.29
C ILE A 59 11.61 -3.18 -22.34
N TYR A 60 12.15 -2.73 -21.23
CA TYR A 60 11.47 -1.94 -20.22
C TYR A 60 11.98 -0.49 -20.32
N GLY A 61 11.19 0.38 -20.92
CA GLY A 61 11.46 1.81 -20.99
C GLY A 61 10.87 2.55 -19.80
N ILE A 62 11.61 3.48 -19.20
CA ILE A 62 11.19 4.29 -18.06
C ILE A 62 11.65 5.75 -18.25
N SER A 63 10.81 6.72 -17.88
CA SER A 63 11.22 8.12 -17.92
C SER A 63 12.26 8.43 -16.85
N PHE A 64 13.20 9.33 -17.14
CA PHE A 64 14.20 9.75 -16.17
C PHE A 64 13.56 10.30 -14.88
N ASP A 65 12.56 11.16 -15.00
CA ASP A 65 11.85 11.74 -13.87
C ASP A 65 11.14 10.68 -13.02
N TYR A 66 10.56 9.67 -13.67
CA TYR A 66 9.93 8.57 -12.96
C TYR A 66 10.98 7.68 -12.28
N CYS A 67 12.14 7.46 -12.89
CA CYS A 67 13.24 6.73 -12.26
C CYS A 67 13.73 7.43 -10.99
N MET A 68 13.92 8.75 -11.04
CA MET A 68 14.25 9.56 -9.87
C MET A 68 13.16 9.51 -8.82
N SER A 69 11.89 9.56 -9.23
CA SER A 69 10.75 9.41 -8.33
C SER A 69 10.78 8.08 -7.58
N LEU A 70 11.04 6.96 -8.27
CA LEU A 70 11.15 5.62 -7.66
C LEU A 70 12.31 5.51 -6.68
N ILE A 71 13.45 6.16 -6.97
CA ILE A 71 14.59 6.25 -6.04
C ILE A 71 14.16 6.96 -4.75
N LEU A 72 13.55 8.15 -4.88
CA LEU A 72 13.16 8.97 -3.75
C LEU A 72 12.06 8.32 -2.90
N SER A 73 11.10 7.64 -3.54
CA SER A 73 10.00 6.95 -2.85
C SER A 73 10.37 5.55 -2.34
N HIS A 74 11.61 5.12 -2.51
CA HIS A 74 12.09 3.78 -2.17
C HIS A 74 11.23 2.65 -2.75
N ASP A 75 10.78 2.82 -4.00
CA ASP A 75 9.86 1.89 -4.64
C ASP A 75 10.58 0.61 -5.09
N ILE A 76 10.02 -0.54 -4.71
CA ILE A 76 10.59 -1.86 -5.01
C ILE A 76 10.69 -2.14 -6.52
N LEU A 77 9.93 -1.45 -7.36
CA LEU A 77 10.03 -1.54 -8.82
C LEU A 77 11.44 -1.18 -9.31
N LEU A 78 12.12 -0.22 -8.66
CA LEU A 78 13.49 0.13 -9.01
C LEU A 78 14.40 -1.10 -8.85
N ASN A 79 14.25 -1.82 -7.74
CA ASN A 79 14.97 -3.05 -7.49
C ASN A 79 14.60 -4.17 -8.46
N SER A 80 13.31 -4.35 -8.76
CA SER A 80 12.90 -5.33 -9.76
C SER A 80 13.54 -5.05 -11.11
N LEU A 81 13.57 -3.81 -11.56
CA LEU A 81 14.21 -3.40 -12.82
C LEU A 81 15.72 -3.63 -12.76
N PHE A 82 16.40 -2.96 -11.84
CA PHE A 82 17.86 -2.77 -11.92
C PHE A 82 18.69 -3.77 -11.10
N SER A 83 18.05 -4.67 -10.32
CA SER A 83 18.78 -5.81 -9.73
C SER A 83 19.44 -6.66 -10.81
N THR A 84 20.68 -7.09 -10.52
CA THR A 84 21.50 -7.92 -11.41
C THR A 84 21.63 -7.34 -12.82
N THR A 85 21.79 -6.03 -12.96
CA THR A 85 22.00 -5.37 -14.25
C THR A 85 23.46 -4.97 -14.48
N VAL A 86 23.81 -4.80 -15.75
CA VAL A 86 25.05 -4.17 -16.21
C VAL A 86 24.66 -2.95 -17.02
N CYS A 87 25.24 -1.80 -16.72
CA CYS A 87 25.07 -0.60 -17.51
C CYS A 87 25.86 -0.73 -18.82
N LEU A 88 25.19 -0.56 -19.95
CA LEU A 88 25.79 -0.58 -21.29
C LEU A 88 26.09 0.83 -21.81
N LYS A 89 25.31 1.82 -21.36
CA LYS A 89 25.38 3.23 -21.76
C LYS A 89 24.74 4.10 -20.67
N ASP A 90 25.35 5.24 -20.32
CA ASP A 90 24.86 6.14 -19.25
C ASP A 90 25.06 7.63 -19.58
N ASP A 91 24.43 8.11 -20.65
CA ASP A 91 24.54 9.53 -21.02
C ASP A 91 23.80 10.47 -20.04
N LEU A 92 22.91 9.93 -19.19
CA LEU A 92 22.15 10.68 -18.18
C LEU A 92 22.84 10.73 -16.81
N ASP A 93 24.00 10.08 -16.65
CA ASP A 93 24.76 9.99 -15.39
C ASP A 93 23.90 9.55 -14.18
N ILE A 94 22.96 8.62 -14.40
CA ILE A 94 22.02 8.14 -13.37
C ILE A 94 22.40 6.77 -12.83
N SER A 95 23.27 6.02 -13.51
CA SER A 95 23.54 4.63 -13.16
C SER A 95 24.07 4.46 -11.75
N ARG A 96 24.97 5.34 -11.32
CA ARG A 96 25.53 5.32 -9.97
C ARG A 96 24.44 5.48 -8.92
N ASN A 97 23.54 6.44 -9.10
CA ASN A 97 22.45 6.73 -8.16
C ASN A 97 21.49 5.53 -8.06
N ILE A 98 21.13 4.92 -9.19
CA ILE A 98 20.29 3.72 -9.21
C ILE A 98 20.96 2.59 -8.43
N LEU A 99 22.20 2.24 -8.78
CA LEU A 99 22.92 1.11 -8.19
C LEU A 99 23.16 1.28 -6.69
N GLN A 100 23.46 2.50 -6.23
CA GLN A 100 23.62 2.81 -4.81
C GLN A 100 22.30 2.72 -4.03
N SER A 101 21.16 2.96 -4.69
CA SER A 101 19.83 2.94 -4.06
C SER A 101 19.26 1.52 -3.89
N LEU A 102 19.76 0.51 -4.62
CA LEU A 102 19.15 -0.82 -4.63
C LEU A 102 19.14 -1.52 -3.27
N LYS A 103 20.25 -1.51 -2.54
CA LYS A 103 20.32 -2.17 -1.22
C LYS A 103 19.45 -1.44 -0.17
N PRO A 104 19.53 -0.09 -0.05
CA PRO A 104 18.62 0.67 0.80
C PRO A 104 17.14 0.37 0.55
N ILE A 105 16.72 0.30 -0.71
CA ILE A 105 15.31 0.02 -1.07
C ILE A 105 14.88 -1.39 -0.66
N LEU A 106 15.74 -2.40 -0.78
CA LEU A 106 15.43 -3.75 -0.28
C LEU A 106 15.25 -3.77 1.24
N LEU A 107 16.12 -3.07 1.96
CA LEU A 107 16.03 -2.95 3.41
C LEU A 107 14.74 -2.19 3.81
N TYR A 108 14.43 -1.09 3.13
CA TYR A 108 13.19 -0.32 3.30
C TYR A 108 11.95 -1.22 3.19
N ASN A 109 11.92 -2.06 2.16
CA ASN A 109 10.79 -2.96 1.90
C ASN A 109 10.88 -4.27 2.70
N ASN A 110 11.89 -4.44 3.56
CA ASN A 110 12.18 -5.65 4.32
C ASN A 110 12.20 -6.93 3.44
N MET A 111 12.84 -6.83 2.27
CA MET A 111 12.96 -7.92 1.32
C MET A 111 14.41 -8.33 1.16
N GLU A 112 14.70 -9.63 1.20
CA GLU A 112 16.04 -10.13 0.85
C GLU A 112 16.32 -10.04 -0.66
N ARG A 113 15.28 -10.17 -1.47
CA ARG A 113 15.36 -10.16 -2.94
C ARG A 113 14.18 -9.43 -3.55
N ALA A 114 14.45 -8.77 -4.67
CA ALA A 114 13.42 -8.08 -5.44
C ALA A 114 12.44 -9.08 -6.06
N PRO A 115 11.13 -8.76 -6.14
CA PRO A 115 10.19 -9.58 -6.90
C PRO A 115 10.52 -9.52 -8.39
N ALA A 116 10.06 -10.53 -9.14
CA ALA A 116 10.21 -10.55 -10.59
C ALA A 116 9.55 -9.31 -11.23
N ILE A 117 10.19 -8.71 -12.25
CA ILE A 117 9.68 -7.52 -12.95
C ILE A 117 8.26 -7.76 -13.44
N SER A 118 7.96 -8.94 -14.00
CA SER A 118 6.63 -9.30 -14.48
C SER A 118 5.53 -9.18 -13.42
N ARG A 119 5.85 -9.34 -12.12
CA ARG A 119 4.84 -9.21 -11.07
C ARG A 119 4.48 -7.77 -10.74
N ILE A 120 5.42 -6.84 -10.83
CA ILE A 120 5.22 -5.46 -10.37
C ILE A 120 4.99 -4.51 -11.55
N TRP A 121 5.57 -4.83 -12.70
CA TRP A 121 5.50 -4.01 -13.88
C TRP A 121 4.05 -3.74 -14.29
N ASP A 122 3.20 -4.77 -14.32
CA ASP A 122 1.81 -4.62 -14.74
C ASP A 122 1.00 -3.72 -13.78
N VAL A 123 1.32 -3.74 -12.48
CA VAL A 123 0.74 -2.81 -11.49
C VAL A 123 1.20 -1.38 -11.73
N ALA A 124 2.48 -1.22 -12.06
CA ALA A 124 3.01 0.07 -12.39
C ALA A 124 2.43 0.58 -13.73
N VAL A 125 2.17 -0.31 -14.71
CA VAL A 125 1.83 0.02 -16.11
C VAL A 125 0.34 0.04 -16.38
N SER A 126 -0.49 -0.53 -15.51
CA SER A 126 -1.94 -0.34 -15.58
C SER A 126 -2.24 1.15 -15.67
N GLU A 127 -2.86 1.57 -16.78
CA GLU A 127 -3.29 2.95 -16.96
C GLU A 127 -4.15 3.39 -15.78
N LEU A 128 -4.13 4.69 -15.46
CA LEU A 128 -5.02 5.33 -14.48
C LEU A 128 -6.48 5.36 -15.01
N ALA A 129 -6.91 4.33 -15.73
CA ALA A 129 -8.29 4.18 -16.15
C ALA A 129 -9.11 3.90 -14.89
N ILE A 130 -9.84 4.91 -14.44
CA ILE A 130 -10.88 4.72 -13.43
C ILE A 130 -11.85 3.71 -14.07
N PRO A 131 -12.08 2.55 -13.46
CA PRO A 131 -13.17 1.72 -13.92
C PRO A 131 -14.44 2.56 -13.80
N ASP A 132 -15.31 2.50 -14.82
CA ASP A 132 -16.47 3.38 -14.94
C ASP A 132 -17.43 3.33 -13.72
N ASP A 133 -17.20 2.39 -12.81
CA ASP A 133 -17.90 2.10 -11.57
C ASP A 133 -17.30 2.74 -10.29
N GLU A 134 -16.17 3.46 -10.37
CA GLU A 134 -15.49 4.01 -9.19
C GLU A 134 -15.46 5.54 -9.20
N LEU A 135 -15.72 6.17 -8.06
CA LEU A 135 -15.49 7.60 -7.85
C LEU A 135 -14.52 7.80 -6.70
N VAL A 136 -13.40 8.44 -6.98
CA VAL A 136 -12.36 8.73 -5.99
C VAL A 136 -12.15 10.23 -5.92
N MET A 137 -12.05 10.74 -4.69
CA MET A 137 -11.78 12.13 -4.37
C MET A 137 -10.65 12.22 -3.38
N ARG A 138 -9.83 13.28 -3.48
CA ARG A 138 -8.81 13.58 -2.48
C ARG A 138 -9.05 14.97 -1.91
N PHE A 139 -9.03 15.08 -0.59
CA PHE A 139 -9.13 16.31 0.17
C PHE A 139 -7.76 16.58 0.78
N ASP A 140 -7.07 17.58 0.25
CA ASP A 140 -5.72 17.96 0.66
C ASP A 140 -5.79 18.89 1.89
N ASN A 141 -4.90 18.68 2.86
CA ASN A 141 -4.70 19.55 4.03
C ASN A 141 -5.98 19.80 4.85
N ILE A 142 -6.65 18.71 5.25
CA ILE A 142 -7.76 18.76 6.21
C ILE A 142 -7.26 19.16 7.60
N SER A 143 -8.13 19.78 8.40
CA SER A 143 -7.80 20.27 9.75
C SER A 143 -7.67 19.14 10.77
N ASN A 144 -8.70 18.30 10.88
CA ASN A 144 -8.71 17.07 11.66
C ASN A 144 -9.73 16.08 11.08
N ASP A 145 -9.54 14.81 11.37
CA ASP A 145 -10.31 13.67 10.87
C ASP A 145 -11.75 13.65 11.38
N ILE A 146 -11.99 13.93 12.67
CA ILE A 146 -13.33 13.99 13.29
C ILE A 146 -14.20 15.02 12.56
N SER A 147 -13.75 16.27 12.49
CA SER A 147 -14.44 17.35 11.80
C SER A 147 -14.66 17.03 10.33
N PHE A 148 -13.70 16.40 9.67
CA PHE A 148 -13.87 15.99 8.28
C PHE A 148 -14.99 14.95 8.15
N ILE A 149 -15.02 13.95 9.05
CA ILE A 149 -16.00 12.88 9.02
C ILE A 149 -17.42 13.43 9.22
N PHE A 150 -17.63 14.25 10.25
CA PHE A 150 -18.97 14.75 10.58
C PHE A 150 -19.47 15.86 9.65
N ASN A 151 -18.58 16.75 9.19
CA ASN A 151 -18.98 17.92 8.40
C ASN A 151 -18.85 17.73 6.89
N VAL A 152 -18.10 16.71 6.42
CA VAL A 152 -17.87 16.48 4.99
C VAL A 152 -18.33 15.08 4.58
N PHE A 153 -17.76 14.04 5.20
CA PHE A 153 -18.02 12.66 4.77
C PHE A 153 -19.47 12.22 4.96
N ILE A 154 -20.02 12.36 6.17
CA ILE A 154 -21.40 11.95 6.49
C ILE A 154 -22.42 12.71 5.61
N PRO A 155 -22.32 14.05 5.43
CA PRO A 155 -23.17 14.77 4.49
C PRO A 155 -23.09 14.25 3.06
N ILE A 156 -21.88 13.93 2.56
CA ILE A 156 -21.73 13.32 1.23
C ILE A 156 -22.40 11.94 1.19
N GLN A 157 -22.27 11.09 2.21
CA GLN A 157 -22.96 9.79 2.26
C GLN A 157 -24.48 9.96 2.14
N ASN A 158 -25.06 10.87 2.90
CA ASN A 158 -26.51 11.12 2.90
C ASN A 158 -27.00 11.59 1.53
N LEU A 159 -26.22 12.45 0.86
CA LEU A 159 -26.52 12.92 -0.48
C LEU A 159 -26.44 11.80 -1.52
N ILE A 160 -25.49 10.87 -1.39
CA ILE A 160 -25.32 9.76 -2.33
C ILE A 160 -26.37 8.67 -2.12
N ARG A 161 -26.80 8.42 -0.88
CA ARG A 161 -27.93 7.52 -0.59
C ARG A 161 -29.20 7.93 -1.34
N ASN A 162 -29.41 9.24 -1.56
CA ASN A 162 -30.53 9.73 -2.37
C ASN A 162 -30.38 9.47 -3.88
N CYS A 163 -29.17 9.16 -4.34
CA CYS A 163 -28.88 8.82 -5.73
C CYS A 163 -28.89 7.30 -5.96
N THR A 164 -28.41 6.51 -4.98
CA THR A 164 -28.16 5.07 -5.12
C THR A 164 -28.27 4.35 -3.78
N ASP A 165 -28.99 3.23 -3.74
CA ASP A 165 -29.09 2.38 -2.53
C ASP A 165 -27.87 1.46 -2.33
N THR A 166 -26.97 1.39 -3.31
CA THR A 166 -25.87 0.41 -3.36
C THR A 166 -24.56 1.10 -3.73
N HIS A 167 -23.85 1.58 -2.70
CA HIS A 167 -22.47 2.03 -2.82
C HIS A 167 -21.67 1.61 -1.58
N THR A 168 -20.41 1.26 -1.79
CA THR A 168 -19.47 1.01 -0.69
C THR A 168 -18.52 2.19 -0.59
N PRO A 169 -18.66 3.05 0.43
CA PRO A 169 -17.71 4.12 0.67
C PRO A 169 -16.49 3.59 1.44
N SER A 170 -15.30 4.12 1.15
CA SER A 170 -14.09 3.85 1.94
C SER A 170 -13.30 5.15 2.12
N LEU A 171 -12.92 5.43 3.37
CA LEU A 171 -12.04 6.54 3.71
C LEU A 171 -10.63 6.04 4.01
N GLN A 172 -9.63 6.79 3.54
CA GLN A 172 -8.23 6.56 3.88
C GLN A 172 -7.54 7.88 4.22
N PHE A 173 -6.91 7.93 5.39
CA PHE A 173 -6.18 9.08 5.92
C PHE A 173 -4.68 8.92 5.72
N TYR A 174 -4.04 10.00 5.29
CA TYR A 174 -2.61 10.04 5.00
C TYR A 174 -1.99 11.29 5.63
N ASN A 175 -0.91 11.11 6.39
CA ASN A 175 -0.09 12.20 6.89
C ASN A 175 1.20 12.28 6.05
N ILE A 176 1.29 13.29 5.20
CA ILE A 176 2.42 13.50 4.29
C ILE A 176 3.08 14.82 4.65
N ASN A 177 4.30 14.77 5.19
CA ASN A 177 5.08 15.95 5.60
C ASN A 177 4.32 16.90 6.55
N GLY A 178 3.54 16.35 7.48
CA GLY A 178 2.73 17.12 8.42
C GLY A 178 1.42 17.68 7.82
N ARG A 179 1.10 17.35 6.57
CA ARG A 179 -0.20 17.64 5.95
C ARG A 179 -1.09 16.41 6.02
N LYS A 180 -2.32 16.61 6.48
CA LYS A 180 -3.32 15.56 6.57
C LYS A 180 -4.17 15.58 5.31
N ASP A 181 -4.12 14.51 4.54
CA ASP A 181 -4.91 14.33 3.34
C ASP A 181 -5.87 13.16 3.52
N VAL A 182 -7.05 13.25 2.92
CA VAL A 182 -8.04 12.18 2.93
C VAL A 182 -8.33 11.75 1.51
N VAL A 183 -8.25 10.45 1.25
CA VAL A 183 -8.76 9.84 0.02
C VAL A 183 -10.09 9.20 0.35
N TYR A 184 -11.13 9.64 -0.36
CA TYR A 184 -12.46 9.08 -0.26
C TYR A 184 -12.80 8.36 -1.57
N SER A 185 -13.04 7.06 -1.48
CA SER A 185 -13.36 6.19 -2.61
C SER A 185 -14.78 5.64 -2.48
N MET A 186 -15.45 5.46 -3.61
CA MET A 186 -16.74 4.80 -3.70
C MET A 186 -16.80 3.87 -4.88
N HIS A 187 -17.39 2.70 -4.64
CA HIS A 187 -17.74 1.77 -5.70
C HIS A 187 -19.25 1.75 -5.93
N PHE A 188 -19.64 1.74 -7.21
CA PHE A 188 -21.03 1.73 -7.67
C PHE A 188 -21.29 0.50 -8.52
N ASN A 189 -22.55 0.06 -8.62
CA ASN A 189 -22.91 -1.07 -9.47
C ASN A 189 -22.82 -0.75 -10.97
N ASN A 190 -22.89 0.54 -11.35
CA ASN A 190 -22.77 0.95 -12.74
C ASN A 190 -22.33 2.42 -12.91
N ARG A 191 -21.95 2.77 -14.13
CA ARG A 191 -21.48 4.11 -14.51
C ARG A 191 -22.51 5.22 -14.33
N LYS A 192 -23.79 4.93 -14.56
CA LYS A 192 -24.85 5.94 -14.48
C LYS A 192 -24.98 6.45 -13.05
N GLN A 193 -24.93 5.54 -12.09
CA GLN A 193 -24.92 5.81 -10.66
C GLN A 193 -23.71 6.66 -10.26
N SER A 194 -22.50 6.26 -10.65
CA SER A 194 -21.27 7.03 -10.40
C SER A 194 -21.36 8.47 -10.93
N ARG A 195 -21.86 8.65 -12.17
CA ARG A 195 -22.04 9.99 -12.78
C ARG A 195 -23.09 10.84 -12.05
N GLN A 196 -24.19 10.24 -11.59
CA GLN A 196 -25.22 10.94 -10.83
C GLN A 196 -24.69 11.39 -9.47
N ALA A 197 -23.99 10.50 -8.76
CA ALA A 197 -23.34 10.82 -7.49
C ALA A 197 -22.32 11.96 -7.67
N LEU A 198 -21.45 11.87 -8.68
CA LEU A 198 -20.47 12.92 -9.00
C LEU A 198 -21.16 14.29 -9.20
N LEU A 199 -22.22 14.34 -10.01
CA LEU A 199 -22.95 15.58 -10.26
C LEU A 199 -23.56 16.17 -8.98
N SER A 200 -24.15 15.32 -8.13
CA SER A 200 -24.74 15.76 -6.86
C SER A 200 -23.68 16.31 -5.91
N ILE A 201 -22.53 15.63 -5.81
CA ILE A 201 -21.41 16.08 -4.96
C ILE A 201 -20.85 17.40 -5.47
N GLN A 202 -20.65 17.54 -6.77
CA GLN A 202 -20.17 18.79 -7.37
C GLN A 202 -21.12 19.96 -7.10
N LYS A 203 -22.44 19.74 -7.14
CA LYS A 203 -23.43 20.76 -6.77
C LYS A 203 -23.31 21.17 -5.30
N MET A 204 -23.17 20.21 -4.38
CA MET A 204 -22.98 20.48 -2.95
C MET A 204 -21.71 21.30 -2.71
N LEU A 205 -20.58 20.87 -3.27
CA LEU A 205 -19.29 21.56 -3.14
C LEU A 205 -19.31 22.96 -3.76
N TYR A 206 -20.04 23.16 -4.87
CA TYR A 206 -20.19 24.48 -5.47
C TYR A 206 -20.99 25.43 -4.57
N LEU A 207 -22.12 24.95 -4.04
CA LEU A 207 -22.99 25.75 -3.15
C LEU A 207 -22.30 26.12 -1.83
N GLN A 208 -21.39 25.28 -1.35
CA GLN A 208 -20.63 25.48 -0.11
C GLN A 208 -19.14 25.76 -0.36
N SER A 209 -18.82 26.38 -1.51
CA SER A 209 -17.44 26.53 -1.99
C SER A 209 -16.52 27.33 -1.06
N SER A 210 -17.07 28.31 -0.32
CA SER A 210 -16.34 29.08 0.69
C SER A 210 -16.01 28.27 1.94
N GLU A 211 -16.85 27.29 2.30
CA GLU A 211 -16.70 26.44 3.49
C GLU A 211 -15.76 25.27 3.23
N PHE A 212 -15.84 24.63 2.04
CA PHE A 212 -15.05 23.44 1.72
C PHE A 212 -13.68 23.71 1.10
N ASN A 213 -13.32 24.98 0.86
CA ASN A 213 -12.05 25.37 0.24
C ASN A 213 -11.70 24.52 -0.98
N CYS A 214 -12.60 24.50 -1.98
CA CYS A 214 -12.58 23.55 -3.10
C CYS A 214 -11.25 23.47 -3.88
N ARG A 215 -10.36 24.47 -3.75
CA ARG A 215 -8.99 24.44 -4.30
C ARG A 215 -8.16 23.25 -3.78
N ASN A 216 -8.50 22.73 -2.61
CA ASN A 216 -7.84 21.60 -1.98
C ASN A 216 -8.48 20.25 -2.31
N ILE A 217 -9.50 20.23 -3.19
CA ILE A 217 -10.22 19.00 -3.52
C ILE A 217 -9.88 18.58 -4.95
N ARG A 218 -9.46 17.32 -5.11
CA ARG A 218 -9.18 16.72 -6.42
C ARG A 218 -10.30 15.75 -6.78
N ILE A 219 -11.04 16.07 -7.84
CA ILE A 219 -12.13 15.24 -8.36
C ILE A 219 -12.08 15.22 -9.90
N PRO A 220 -12.00 14.04 -10.53
CA PRO A 220 -11.66 12.76 -9.91
C PRO A 220 -10.19 12.74 -9.47
N PHE A 221 -9.90 12.11 -8.34
CA PHE A 221 -8.53 11.81 -7.93
C PHE A 221 -8.10 10.46 -8.51
N HIS A 222 -6.84 10.36 -8.95
CA HIS A 222 -6.28 9.12 -9.47
C HIS A 222 -5.18 8.63 -8.50
N HIS A 223 -5.49 7.58 -7.75
CA HIS A 223 -4.49 6.88 -6.95
C HIS A 223 -3.75 5.85 -7.80
N ILE A 224 -2.51 5.54 -7.43
CA ILE A 224 -1.76 4.43 -8.02
C ILE A 224 -2.42 3.15 -7.52
N PRO A 225 -2.89 2.26 -8.42
CA PRO A 225 -3.58 1.05 -7.98
C PRO A 225 -2.60 0.09 -7.29
N CYS A 226 -3.06 -0.58 -6.23
CA CYS A 226 -2.28 -1.61 -5.56
C CYS A 226 -2.32 -2.94 -6.33
N THR A 227 -1.41 -3.88 -6.00
CA THR A 227 -1.34 -5.18 -6.67
C THR A 227 -2.66 -5.95 -6.62
N VAL A 228 -3.35 -5.91 -5.48
CA VAL A 228 -4.63 -6.59 -5.29
C VAL A 228 -5.69 -5.98 -6.21
N LYS A 229 -5.74 -4.64 -6.35
CA LYS A 229 -6.67 -3.97 -7.27
C LYS A 229 -6.45 -4.38 -8.73
N VAL A 230 -5.19 -4.45 -9.18
CA VAL A 230 -4.85 -4.73 -10.58
C VAL A 230 -5.07 -6.21 -10.94
N LYS A 231 -4.63 -7.13 -10.07
CA LYS A 231 -4.64 -8.57 -10.36
C LYS A 231 -5.81 -9.34 -9.75
N GLY A 232 -6.55 -8.71 -8.84
CA GLY A 232 -7.61 -9.34 -8.08
C GLY A 232 -8.72 -8.37 -7.72
N ARG A 233 -9.25 -7.63 -8.71
CA ARG A 233 -10.27 -6.60 -8.50
C ARG A 233 -11.42 -7.04 -7.59
N LYS A 234 -11.97 -8.25 -7.80
CA LYS A 234 -13.03 -8.79 -6.93
C LYS A 234 -12.60 -8.89 -5.47
N ILE A 235 -11.38 -9.35 -5.20
CA ILE A 235 -10.83 -9.41 -3.83
C ILE A 235 -10.71 -7.98 -3.29
N TYR A 236 -10.17 -7.07 -4.09
CA TYR A 236 -10.01 -5.67 -3.70
C TYR A 236 -11.34 -5.00 -3.34
N ASP A 237 -12.41 -5.24 -4.10
CA ASP A 237 -13.74 -4.69 -3.81
C ASP A 237 -14.27 -5.23 -2.46
N GLU A 238 -14.03 -6.51 -2.18
CA GLU A 238 -14.34 -7.09 -0.86
C GLU A 238 -13.45 -6.52 0.27
N LEU A 239 -12.21 -6.10 -0.02
CA LEU A 239 -11.37 -5.39 0.96
C LEU A 239 -11.93 -4.00 1.29
N LEU A 240 -12.49 -3.30 0.30
CA LEU A 240 -13.14 -2.00 0.54
C LEU A 240 -14.37 -2.16 1.44
N ASN A 241 -15.18 -3.21 1.21
CA ASN A 241 -16.30 -3.56 2.09
C ASN A 241 -15.82 -3.85 3.52
N LEU A 242 -14.74 -4.62 3.67
CA LEU A 242 -14.14 -4.93 4.96
C LEU A 242 -13.68 -3.67 5.71
N THR A 243 -13.02 -2.75 5.00
CA THR A 243 -12.58 -1.45 5.56
C THR A 243 -13.77 -0.61 6.00
N PHE A 244 -14.85 -0.59 5.23
CA PHE A 244 -16.08 0.12 5.57
C PHE A 244 -16.77 -0.48 6.81
N ASP A 245 -16.83 -1.80 6.92
CA ASP A 245 -17.36 -2.49 8.11
C ASP A 245 -16.58 -2.07 9.36
N PHE A 246 -15.25 -2.06 9.30
CA PHE A 246 -14.41 -1.60 10.41
C PHE A 246 -14.67 -0.13 10.78
N GLN A 247 -14.74 0.75 9.79
CA GLN A 247 -15.05 2.18 10.02
C GLN A 247 -16.42 2.33 10.67
N SER A 248 -17.41 1.53 10.28
CA SER A 248 -18.75 1.57 10.84
C SER A 248 -18.79 1.18 12.32
N ILE A 249 -17.95 0.24 12.77
CA ILE A 249 -17.84 -0.12 14.19
C ILE A 249 -17.47 1.11 15.03
N ILE A 250 -16.42 1.83 14.64
CA ILE A 250 -15.97 3.03 15.36
C ILE A 250 -16.97 4.18 15.24
N LEU A 251 -17.47 4.44 14.03
CA LEU A 251 -18.40 5.55 13.76
C LEU A 251 -19.76 5.38 14.47
N SER A 252 -20.15 4.14 14.82
CA SER A 252 -21.37 3.89 15.58
C SER A 252 -21.36 4.50 16.99
N GLY A 253 -20.16 4.74 17.56
CA GLY A 253 -19.96 5.42 18.84
C GLY A 253 -20.00 6.95 18.76
N GLY A 254 -20.23 7.54 17.58
CA GLY A 254 -20.23 8.99 17.39
C GLY A 254 -18.85 9.64 17.62
N GLU A 255 -18.83 10.92 17.97
CA GLU A 255 -17.58 11.66 18.24
C GLU A 255 -16.78 11.04 19.40
N GLU A 256 -17.45 10.53 20.43
CA GLU A 256 -16.81 9.86 21.58
C GLU A 256 -16.12 8.56 21.17
N GLY A 257 -16.69 7.84 20.20
CA GLY A 257 -16.10 6.64 19.61
C GLY A 257 -14.79 6.89 18.86
N MET A 258 -14.57 8.12 18.38
CA MET A 258 -13.40 8.52 17.59
C MET A 258 -12.22 9.03 18.43
N ASN A 259 -12.22 8.85 19.74
CA ASN A 259 -11.02 9.11 20.52
C ASN A 259 -9.92 8.09 20.18
N ILE A 260 -8.65 8.51 20.28
CA ILE A 260 -7.50 7.72 19.84
C ILE A 260 -7.37 6.39 20.60
N GLU A 261 -7.74 6.35 21.88
CA GLU A 261 -7.64 5.15 22.72
C GLU A 261 -8.63 4.07 22.26
N ASN A 262 -9.86 4.46 21.94
CA ASN A 262 -10.88 3.58 21.38
C ASN A 262 -10.48 3.08 19.99
N ILE A 263 -10.06 3.99 19.10
CA ILE A 263 -9.59 3.63 17.75
C ILE A 263 -8.46 2.59 17.86
N MET A 264 -7.46 2.85 18.70
CA MET A 264 -6.34 1.94 18.92
C MET A 264 -6.77 0.58 19.47
N THR A 265 -7.72 0.57 20.40
CA THR A 265 -8.27 -0.65 21.00
C THR A 265 -8.96 -1.53 19.96
N GLU A 266 -9.81 -0.93 19.14
CA GLU A 266 -10.56 -1.62 18.10
C GLU A 266 -9.66 -2.02 16.91
N MET A 267 -8.67 -1.21 16.54
CA MET A 267 -7.68 -1.57 15.52
C MET A 267 -6.82 -2.77 15.93
N LEU A 268 -6.37 -2.83 17.19
CA LEU A 268 -5.62 -3.98 17.69
C LEU A 268 -6.49 -5.25 17.68
N TYR A 269 -7.76 -5.13 18.08
CA TYR A 269 -8.71 -6.25 18.02
C TYR A 269 -8.95 -6.75 16.59
N ALA A 270 -9.23 -5.84 15.64
CA ALA A 270 -9.40 -6.16 14.23
C ALA A 270 -8.15 -6.82 13.63
N TYR A 271 -6.96 -6.32 13.97
CA TYR A 271 -5.68 -6.89 13.55
C TYR A 271 -5.51 -8.35 14.01
N ILE A 272 -5.86 -8.65 15.26
CA ILE A 272 -5.82 -10.02 15.79
C ILE A 272 -6.84 -10.92 15.06
N LEU A 273 -8.06 -10.42 14.79
CA LEU A 273 -9.06 -11.17 14.03
C LEU A 273 -8.59 -11.52 12.62
N ILE A 274 -7.97 -10.56 11.91
CA ILE A 274 -7.36 -10.80 10.60
C ILE A 274 -6.32 -11.93 10.72
N ALA A 275 -5.44 -11.87 11.72
CA ALA A 275 -4.42 -12.88 11.93
C ALA A 275 -5.02 -14.29 12.15
N LYS A 276 -6.01 -14.41 13.04
CA LYS A 276 -6.67 -15.70 13.34
C LYS A 276 -7.43 -16.27 12.16
N VAL A 277 -8.09 -15.43 11.36
CA VAL A 277 -8.78 -15.91 10.16
C VAL A 277 -7.78 -16.48 9.16
N PHE A 278 -6.66 -15.82 8.90
CA PHE A 278 -5.75 -16.20 7.82
C PHE A 278 -4.64 -17.19 8.21
N TYR A 279 -4.39 -17.40 9.50
CA TYR A 279 -3.36 -18.31 10.00
C TYR A 279 -3.92 -19.30 11.01
N SER A 280 -3.60 -20.58 10.81
CA SER A 280 -4.02 -21.69 11.66
C SER A 280 -3.48 -21.61 13.09
N ASP A 281 -2.36 -20.94 13.28
CA ASP A 281 -1.63 -20.89 14.55
C ASP A 281 -0.73 -19.65 14.62
N TYR A 282 -0.34 -19.26 15.82
CA TYR A 282 0.52 -18.09 16.03
C TYR A 282 1.91 -18.24 15.39
N SER A 283 2.47 -19.46 15.34
CA SER A 283 3.83 -19.67 14.83
C SER A 283 3.92 -19.39 13.33
N SER A 284 2.88 -19.76 12.58
CA SER A 284 2.76 -19.44 11.15
C SER A 284 2.47 -17.96 10.89
N PHE A 285 1.77 -17.29 11.82
CA PHE A 285 1.54 -15.84 11.76
C PHE A 285 2.79 -15.01 12.11
N LYS A 286 3.62 -15.47 13.06
CA LYS A 286 4.73 -14.71 13.65
C LYS A 286 5.66 -14.11 12.60
N SER A 287 6.07 -14.88 11.59
CA SER A 287 6.96 -14.38 10.54
C SER A 287 6.35 -13.21 9.76
N PHE A 288 5.03 -13.24 9.54
CA PHE A 288 4.32 -12.16 8.89
C PHE A 288 4.15 -10.95 9.82
N ASN A 289 3.82 -11.18 11.10
CA ASN A 289 3.74 -10.12 12.11
C ASN A 289 5.06 -9.36 12.25
N ASP A 290 6.19 -10.07 12.31
CA ASP A 290 7.53 -9.49 12.40
C ASP A 290 7.88 -8.69 11.14
N MET A 291 7.41 -9.12 9.96
CA MET A 291 7.55 -8.38 8.71
C MET A 291 6.77 -7.05 8.74
N VAL A 292 5.51 -7.09 9.21
CA VAL A 292 4.65 -5.92 9.37
C VAL A 292 5.26 -4.95 10.39
N TYR A 293 5.69 -5.45 11.55
CA TYR A 293 6.36 -4.66 12.58
C TYR A 293 7.57 -3.92 12.02
N LYS A 294 8.48 -4.62 11.33
CA LYS A 294 9.66 -4.02 10.72
C LYS A 294 9.29 -2.94 9.69
N ARG A 295 8.35 -3.25 8.79
CA ARG A 295 7.89 -2.31 7.75
C ARG A 295 7.36 -1.01 8.36
N TYR A 296 6.50 -1.10 9.37
CA TYR A 296 5.90 0.10 9.97
C TYR A 296 6.83 0.81 10.95
N THR A 297 7.73 0.10 11.64
CA THR A 297 8.81 0.73 12.44
C THR A 297 9.67 1.62 11.56
N TRP A 298 10.02 1.12 10.37
CA TRP A 298 10.74 1.90 9.40
C TRP A 298 9.97 3.15 8.97
N ASN A 299 8.66 3.05 8.73
CA ASN A 299 7.81 4.21 8.42
C ASN A 299 7.85 5.28 9.53
N THR A 300 7.94 4.87 10.80
CA THR A 300 8.07 5.78 11.96
C THR A 300 9.39 6.55 11.98
N VAL A 301 10.46 6.02 11.37
CA VAL A 301 11.77 6.71 11.32
C VAL A 301 11.66 7.97 10.46
N SER A 302 12.20 9.09 10.94
CA SER A 302 12.18 10.35 10.17
C SER A 302 12.90 10.21 8.82
N ASP A 303 12.41 10.91 7.80
CA ASP A 303 12.99 10.85 6.46
C ASP A 303 14.43 11.35 6.40
N THR A 304 14.82 12.29 7.28
CA THR A 304 16.22 12.72 7.43
C THR A 304 17.12 11.57 7.87
N ILE A 305 16.69 10.77 8.86
CA ILE A 305 17.47 9.62 9.34
C ILE A 305 17.53 8.53 8.26
N LYS A 306 16.43 8.29 7.54
CA LYS A 306 16.40 7.37 6.39
C LYS A 306 17.38 7.81 5.30
N TYR A 307 17.38 9.10 4.98
CA TYR A 307 18.22 9.69 3.94
C TYR A 307 19.72 9.66 4.27
N LEU A 308 20.09 9.73 5.55
CA LEU A 308 21.49 9.76 5.96
C LEU A 308 22.23 8.43 5.72
N LEU A 309 21.56 7.37 5.26
CA LEU A 309 22.12 6.07 4.82
C LEU A 309 23.08 5.40 5.82
N ASN A 310 23.16 5.89 7.07
CA ASN A 310 24.01 5.30 8.09
C ASN A 310 23.24 4.19 8.78
N HIS A 311 23.53 2.95 8.38
CA HIS A 311 22.90 1.75 8.92
C HIS A 311 22.97 1.68 10.46
N ASN A 312 24.01 2.22 11.08
CA ASN A 312 24.13 2.24 12.54
C ASN A 312 23.10 3.18 13.19
N MET A 313 22.82 4.33 12.57
CA MET A 313 21.81 5.27 13.08
C MET A 313 20.39 4.70 12.96
N ILE A 314 20.13 4.00 11.87
CA ILE A 314 18.88 3.26 11.67
C ILE A 314 18.68 2.23 12.78
N VAL A 315 19.66 1.35 13.00
CA VAL A 315 19.57 0.29 14.01
C VAL A 315 19.41 0.86 15.41
N GLN A 316 20.11 1.96 15.73
CA GLN A 316 19.93 2.67 17.00
C GLN A 316 18.51 3.24 17.17
N THR A 317 17.93 3.76 16.09
CA THR A 317 16.57 4.31 16.09
C THR A 317 15.53 3.20 16.25
N GLU A 318 15.66 2.10 15.50
CA GLU A 318 14.80 0.91 15.65
C GLU A 318 14.87 0.36 17.08
N ASN A 319 16.07 0.24 17.66
CA ASN A 319 16.25 -0.19 19.05
C ASN A 319 15.68 0.79 20.07
N LYS A 320 15.63 2.09 19.75
CA LYS A 320 14.96 3.09 20.60
C LYS A 320 13.45 2.88 20.54
N ILE A 321 12.87 2.77 19.34
CA ILE A 321 11.44 2.54 19.14
C ILE A 321 11.01 1.24 19.83
N ALA A 322 11.76 0.15 19.68
CA ALA A 322 11.46 -1.12 20.36
C ALA A 322 11.44 -0.99 21.90
N ARG A 323 12.36 -0.20 22.48
CA ARG A 323 12.37 0.06 23.93
C ARG A 323 11.17 0.90 24.36
N GLU A 324 10.76 1.88 23.56
CA GLU A 324 9.58 2.71 23.83
C GLU A 324 8.29 1.89 23.75
N HIS A 325 8.14 1.04 22.72
CA HIS A 325 7.03 0.09 22.65
C HIS A 325 7.01 -0.86 23.85
N LYS A 326 8.16 -1.43 24.23
CA LYS A 326 8.26 -2.29 25.40
C LYS A 326 7.78 -1.59 26.67
N ALA A 327 8.24 -0.35 26.90
CA ALA A 327 7.84 0.44 28.04
C ALA A 327 6.32 0.72 28.05
N LEU A 328 5.74 1.05 26.89
CA LEU A 328 4.29 1.25 26.76
C LEU A 328 3.49 -0.04 26.98
N CYS A 329 3.94 -1.17 26.44
CA CYS A 329 3.28 -2.45 26.66
C CYS A 329 3.33 -2.84 28.14
N MET A 330 4.47 -2.64 28.81
CA MET A 330 4.61 -2.89 30.24
C MET A 330 3.69 -1.98 31.08
N ALA A 331 3.61 -0.69 30.74
CA ALA A 331 2.72 0.25 31.42
C ALA A 331 1.23 -0.12 31.25
N ASN A 332 0.86 -0.72 30.11
CA ASN A 332 -0.52 -1.11 29.78
C ASN A 332 -0.78 -2.62 29.90
N ALA A 333 0.12 -3.39 30.54
CA ALA A 333 0.11 -4.85 30.49
C ALA A 333 -1.21 -5.45 30.98
N GLN A 334 -1.77 -4.90 32.07
CA GLN A 334 -3.06 -5.35 32.61
C GLN A 334 -4.20 -5.16 31.61
N THR A 335 -4.32 -3.96 31.02
CA THR A 335 -5.36 -3.66 30.02
C THR A 335 -5.22 -4.53 28.78
N LEU A 336 -3.99 -4.70 28.29
CA LEU A 336 -3.71 -5.55 27.13
C LEU A 336 -4.09 -7.01 27.41
N PHE A 337 -3.76 -7.52 28.60
CA PHE A 337 -4.12 -8.87 29.00
C PHE A 337 -5.63 -9.04 29.13
N THR A 338 -6.31 -8.16 29.86
CA THR A 338 -7.76 -8.23 30.06
C THR A 338 -8.54 -8.15 28.74
N ASN A 339 -8.07 -7.35 27.78
CA ASN A 339 -8.81 -7.14 26.53
C ASN A 339 -8.48 -8.18 25.44
N TYR A 340 -7.28 -8.77 25.46
CA TYR A 340 -6.77 -9.55 24.32
C TYR A 340 -6.14 -10.90 24.66
N SER A 341 -5.92 -11.22 25.93
CA SER A 341 -5.28 -12.49 26.33
C SER A 341 -6.03 -13.68 25.75
N ASP A 342 -7.34 -13.76 26.00
CA ASP A 342 -8.15 -14.92 25.63
C ASP A 342 -8.09 -15.18 24.11
N ILE A 343 -8.17 -14.11 23.30
CA ILE A 343 -8.15 -14.22 21.85
C ILE A 343 -6.76 -14.56 21.29
N ILE A 344 -5.65 -14.13 21.93
CA ILE A 344 -4.27 -14.39 21.47
C ILE A 344 -3.70 -15.70 22.03
N GLN A 345 -4.01 -16.04 23.28
CA GLN A 345 -3.52 -17.24 23.94
C GLN A 345 -4.22 -18.48 23.39
N GLU A 346 -5.55 -18.46 23.26
CA GLU A 346 -6.33 -19.52 22.63
C GLU A 346 -6.47 -19.26 21.13
N TRP A 347 -5.47 -19.68 20.35
CA TRP A 347 -5.45 -19.55 18.88
C TRP A 347 -6.38 -20.58 18.19
N ASN A 348 -7.64 -20.66 18.63
CA ASN A 348 -8.68 -21.49 18.02
C ASN A 348 -9.56 -20.66 17.07
N ASP A 349 -10.31 -21.33 16.19
CA ASP A 349 -11.31 -20.70 15.31
C ASP A 349 -12.27 -19.86 16.17
N TYR A 350 -12.24 -18.55 15.93
CA TYR A 350 -12.87 -17.57 16.81
C TYR A 350 -14.25 -17.20 16.27
N ASP A 351 -15.24 -18.03 16.58
CA ASP A 351 -16.65 -17.75 16.25
C ASP A 351 -17.35 -16.88 17.32
N ASN A 352 -16.74 -16.69 18.49
CA ASN A 352 -17.27 -15.87 19.59
C ASN A 352 -16.72 -14.44 19.59
N CYS A 353 -16.73 -13.73 18.45
CA CYS A 353 -16.37 -12.31 18.45
C CYS A 353 -17.51 -11.43 19.00
N LYS A 354 -17.17 -10.21 19.44
CA LYS A 354 -18.18 -9.20 19.80
C LYS A 354 -19.19 -9.06 18.65
N GLN A 355 -20.47 -8.85 18.97
CA GLN A 355 -21.56 -8.81 17.99
C GLN A 355 -21.32 -7.80 16.86
N GLU A 356 -20.74 -6.63 17.18
CA GLU A 356 -20.39 -5.58 16.22
C GLU A 356 -19.37 -6.04 15.15
N TYR A 357 -18.57 -7.07 15.43
CA TYR A 357 -17.58 -7.65 14.51
C TYR A 357 -18.09 -8.81 13.68
N HIS A 358 -19.35 -9.26 13.83
CA HIS A 358 -19.85 -10.41 13.06
C HIS A 358 -19.81 -10.17 11.54
N SER A 359 -20.20 -8.98 11.06
CA SER A 359 -20.12 -8.62 9.63
C SER A 359 -18.67 -8.64 9.15
N TYR A 360 -17.79 -7.95 9.89
CA TYR A 360 -16.36 -7.89 9.61
C TYR A 360 -15.72 -9.28 9.54
N LEU A 361 -16.03 -10.18 10.49
CA LEU A 361 -15.52 -11.54 10.51
C LEU A 361 -16.02 -12.38 9.33
N ASN A 362 -17.30 -12.27 8.98
CA ASN A 362 -17.87 -12.95 7.82
C ASN A 362 -17.18 -12.48 6.52
N GLN A 363 -16.91 -11.18 6.43
CA GLN A 363 -16.21 -10.59 5.31
C GLN A 363 -14.76 -11.10 5.20
N LEU A 364 -14.02 -11.20 6.32
CA LEU A 364 -12.69 -11.82 6.35
C LEU A 364 -12.73 -13.29 5.87
N LYS A 365 -13.71 -14.07 6.34
CA LYS A 365 -13.91 -15.47 5.93
C LYS A 365 -14.22 -15.57 4.43
N CYS A 366 -15.03 -14.66 3.90
CA CYS A 366 -15.32 -14.55 2.47
C CYS A 366 -14.03 -14.31 1.67
N ILE A 367 -13.27 -13.28 2.03
CA ILE A 367 -11.99 -12.93 1.38
C ILE A 367 -11.01 -14.11 1.41
N LYS A 368 -10.85 -14.78 2.56
CA LYS A 368 -9.99 -15.97 2.69
C LYS A 368 -10.43 -17.11 1.75
N GLY A 369 -11.73 -17.27 1.52
CA GLY A 369 -12.29 -18.28 0.62
C GLY A 369 -12.12 -17.98 -0.86
N MET A 370 -11.81 -16.74 -1.24
CA MET A 370 -11.64 -16.34 -2.64
C MET A 370 -10.35 -16.93 -3.22
N LYS A 371 -10.47 -17.78 -4.25
CA LYS A 371 -9.31 -18.30 -4.98
C LYS A 371 -8.86 -17.31 -6.06
N ASN A 372 -7.60 -16.88 -6.00
CA ASN A 372 -6.94 -16.13 -7.08
C ASN A 372 -5.49 -16.61 -7.21
N ASN A 373 -5.06 -16.95 -8.43
CA ASN A 373 -3.71 -17.44 -8.69
C ASN A 373 -2.68 -16.32 -8.88
N ASP A 374 -3.14 -15.09 -9.11
CA ASP A 374 -2.30 -13.94 -9.46
C ASP A 374 -1.96 -13.06 -8.25
N VAL A 375 -2.64 -13.27 -7.12
CA VAL A 375 -2.42 -12.54 -5.85
C VAL A 375 -2.19 -13.55 -4.72
N SER A 376 -1.08 -13.41 -4.01
CA SER A 376 -0.73 -14.23 -2.86
C SER A 376 -1.49 -13.82 -1.60
N LYS A 377 -1.58 -14.74 -0.63
CA LYS A 377 -2.19 -14.48 0.69
C LYS A 377 -1.52 -13.30 1.40
N GLU A 378 -0.20 -13.22 1.36
CA GLU A 378 0.56 -12.14 2.00
C GLU A 378 0.32 -10.78 1.32
N GLU A 379 0.11 -10.74 0.00
CA GLU A 379 -0.27 -9.51 -0.71
C GLU A 379 -1.67 -9.03 -0.30
N VAL A 380 -2.64 -9.95 -0.18
CA VAL A 380 -3.99 -9.62 0.32
C VAL A 380 -3.93 -9.11 1.76
N LEU A 381 -3.24 -9.81 2.66
CA LEU A 381 -3.11 -9.42 4.06
C LEU A 381 -2.39 -8.08 4.23
N SER A 382 -1.33 -7.84 3.47
CA SER A 382 -0.59 -6.58 3.50
C SER A 382 -1.48 -5.41 3.09
N GLU A 383 -2.37 -5.62 2.12
CA GLU A 383 -3.33 -4.62 1.69
C GLU A 383 -4.42 -4.40 2.75
N ILE A 384 -4.98 -5.46 3.35
CA ILE A 384 -5.95 -5.35 4.45
C ILE A 384 -5.37 -4.50 5.60
N ILE A 385 -4.13 -4.79 5.99
CA ILE A 385 -3.46 -4.06 7.09
C ILE A 385 -3.21 -2.61 6.69
N ALA A 386 -2.78 -2.35 5.45
CA ALA A 386 -2.60 -0.98 4.98
C ALA A 386 -3.92 -0.20 5.03
N GLN A 387 -5.02 -0.78 4.56
CA GLN A 387 -6.33 -0.11 4.61
C GLN A 387 -6.83 0.09 6.04
N LEU A 388 -6.64 -0.91 6.92
CA LEU A 388 -6.96 -0.79 8.35
C LEU A 388 -6.19 0.38 8.98
N PHE A 389 -4.87 0.42 8.77
CA PHE A 389 -4.00 1.46 9.34
C PHE A 389 -4.29 2.86 8.79
N HIS A 390 -4.76 2.95 7.55
CA HIS A 390 -5.20 4.22 6.97
C HIS A 390 -6.70 4.51 7.22
N SER A 391 -7.44 3.68 7.94
CA SER A 391 -8.89 3.89 8.13
C SER A 391 -9.22 5.12 8.98
N PHE A 392 -8.30 5.53 9.87
CA PHE A 392 -8.36 6.71 10.72
C PHE A 392 -6.99 7.38 10.78
N ASP A 393 -6.93 8.65 11.19
CA ASP A 393 -5.68 9.40 11.30
C ASP A 393 -4.94 9.05 12.61
N ILE A 394 -4.24 7.92 12.59
CA ILE A 394 -3.35 7.51 13.68
C ILE A 394 -1.89 7.76 13.33
N ASP A 395 -1.10 8.13 14.34
CA ASP A 395 0.32 8.38 14.14
C ASP A 395 1.06 7.13 13.69
N SER A 396 2.08 7.32 12.83
CA SER A 396 2.87 6.21 12.27
C SER A 396 3.58 5.36 13.33
N TYR A 397 3.77 5.90 14.54
CA TYR A 397 4.24 5.15 15.70
C TYR A 397 3.30 3.97 16.03
N TYR A 398 1.99 4.23 16.06
CA TYR A 398 0.99 3.25 16.42
C TYR A 398 0.85 2.09 15.41
N HIS A 399 1.11 2.35 14.12
CA HIS A 399 1.16 1.30 13.10
C HIS A 399 2.19 0.21 13.42
N SER A 400 3.30 0.57 14.07
CA SER A 400 4.32 -0.38 14.50
C SER A 400 4.07 -0.91 15.91
N TYR A 401 3.38 -0.14 16.76
CA TYR A 401 3.01 -0.59 18.10
C TYR A 401 2.00 -1.75 18.08
N ILE A 402 0.99 -1.73 17.20
CA ILE A 402 -0.02 -2.80 17.09
C ILE A 402 0.58 -4.20 16.91
N PRO A 403 1.43 -4.48 15.89
CA PRO A 403 2.03 -5.80 15.73
C PRO A 403 3.01 -6.13 16.88
N TYR A 404 3.64 -5.12 17.49
CA TYR A 404 4.48 -5.33 18.68
C TYR A 404 3.66 -5.82 19.88
N CYS A 405 2.48 -5.24 20.14
CA CYS A 405 1.57 -5.67 21.21
C CYS A 405 1.19 -7.14 21.10
N VAL A 406 0.89 -7.62 19.89
CA VAL A 406 0.55 -9.05 19.67
C VAL A 406 1.71 -9.97 20.07
N ASN A 407 2.94 -9.59 19.72
CA ASN A 407 4.13 -10.34 20.13
C ASN A 407 4.35 -10.26 21.66
N PHE A 408 4.13 -9.10 22.28
CA PHE A 408 4.27 -8.92 23.72
C PHE A 408 3.28 -9.79 24.50
N ILE A 409 1.99 -9.74 24.14
CA ILE A 409 0.93 -10.51 24.82
C ILE A 409 1.16 -12.02 24.69
N LYS A 410 1.78 -12.49 23.60
CA LYS A 410 2.02 -13.93 23.40
C LYS A 410 3.28 -14.47 24.08
N ASN A 411 4.31 -13.63 24.27
CA ASN A 411 5.63 -14.10 24.68
C ASN A 411 6.09 -13.57 26.06
N GLU A 412 5.57 -12.43 26.51
CA GLU A 412 6.00 -11.78 27.77
C GLU A 412 4.90 -11.76 28.85
N VAL A 413 3.68 -12.20 28.51
CA VAL A 413 2.53 -12.38 29.40
C VAL A 413 2.01 -13.80 29.25
#